data_AF-A0A497P2Q4-F1
#
_entry.id   AF-A0A497P2Q4-F1
#
_cell.length_a   1.000
_cell.length_b   1.000
_cell.length_c   1.000
_cell.angle_alpha   90.00
_cell.angle_beta   90.00
_cell.angle_gamma   90.00
#
_symmetry.space_group_name_H-M   'P 1'
#
loop_
_entity.id
_entity.type
_entity.pdbx_description
1 polymer ?
#
loop_
_entity_poly.entity_id
_entity_poly.type
_entity_poly.pdbx_seq_one_letter_code
_entity_poly.pdbx_strand_id
1 'polypeptide(L)'
;MAVRRQVYEWLVQDLGQLPPKRLNQLTRPQSIFYSQIGNATLKNRQRTSDDEFIVIQYFGSTPGIWPQGATGLYATGNNWVPGGYVNFIIDTTTYFQNPDDLPGVGLSGSAQPFPISTNYSPAFVGSWDLEIPPDTNWDITYFVSNGFVDPVEDFPLTPVRSWVTRIV
;
A
#
# COMPACT_ATOMS: atom_id res chain seq x y z
N MET A 1 11.01 -19.20 25.30
CA MET A 1 10.61 -18.05 24.46
C MET A 1 9.12 -18.08 24.27
N ALA A 2 8.43 -16.95 24.47
CA ALA A 2 7.00 -16.85 24.23
C ALA A 2 6.79 -16.27 22.83
N VAL A 3 6.07 -16.99 21.97
CA VAL A 3 5.69 -16.48 20.65
C VAL A 3 4.51 -15.52 20.81
N ARG A 4 4.66 -14.30 20.31
CA ARG A 4 3.57 -13.31 20.25
C ARG A 4 3.17 -13.11 18.80
N ARG A 5 1.86 -13.15 18.53
CA ARG A 5 1.29 -12.75 17.24
C ARG A 5 0.73 -11.34 17.35
N GLN A 6 1.09 -10.48 16.40
CA GLN A 6 0.58 -9.12 16.28
C GLN A 6 0.07 -8.89 14.86
N VAL A 7 -0.94 -8.04 14.73
CA VAL A 7 -1.53 -7.64 13.46
C VAL A 7 -1.47 -6.13 13.40
N TYR A 8 -1.00 -5.62 12.27
CA TYR A 8 -0.94 -4.19 11.99
C TYR A 8 -1.82 -3.91 10.77
N GLU A 9 -2.70 -2.92 10.91
CA GLU A 9 -3.48 -2.38 9.81
C GLU A 9 -3.07 -0.93 9.61
N TRP A 10 -2.88 -0.54 8.35
CA TRP A 10 -2.56 0.82 7.98
C TRP A 10 -3.53 1.28 6.91
N LEU A 11 -4.20 2.40 7.17
CA LEU A 11 -5.28 2.92 6.34
C LEU A 11 -5.03 4.39 6.03
N VAL A 12 -5.18 4.72 4.75
CA VAL A 12 -5.21 6.11 4.27
C VAL A 12 -6.61 6.38 3.76
N GLN A 13 -7.24 7.41 4.32
CA GLN A 13 -8.54 7.90 3.90
C GLN A 13 -8.49 9.41 3.75
N ASP A 14 -9.21 9.93 2.76
CA ASP A 14 -9.54 11.34 2.71
C ASP A 14 -10.75 11.58 3.62
N LEU A 15 -10.61 12.51 4.57
CA LEU A 15 -11.70 12.90 5.48
C LEU A 15 -12.57 14.03 4.89
N GLY A 16 -12.24 14.55 3.70
CA GLY A 16 -13.02 15.57 2.97
C GLY A 16 -13.09 16.95 3.65
N GLN A 17 -12.46 17.11 4.82
CA GLN A 17 -12.44 18.36 5.61
C GLN A 17 -11.04 18.95 5.80
N LEU A 18 -10.00 18.22 5.41
CA LEU A 18 -8.62 18.66 5.53
C LEU A 18 -8.00 18.74 4.13
N PRO A 19 -7.34 19.86 3.77
CA PRO A 19 -6.61 19.91 2.51
C PRO A 19 -5.60 18.76 2.48
N PRO A 20 -5.54 17.96 1.40
CA PRO A 20 -4.68 16.78 1.29
C PRO A 20 -3.21 17.17 1.20
N LYS A 21 -2.64 17.62 2.32
CA LYS A 21 -1.30 18.22 2.36
C LYS A 21 -0.17 17.23 2.04
N ARG A 22 -0.46 15.93 1.84
CA ARG A 22 0.55 14.87 1.75
C ARG A 22 0.28 13.77 0.73
N LEU A 23 -0.72 13.91 -0.14
CA LEU A 23 -1.02 12.89 -1.17
C LEU A 23 0.15 12.67 -2.14
N ASN A 24 0.87 13.73 -2.48
CA ASN A 24 2.09 13.67 -3.28
C ASN A 24 3.25 12.90 -2.62
N GLN A 25 3.20 12.68 -1.30
CA GLN A 25 4.21 11.89 -0.59
C GLN A 25 3.96 10.39 -0.72
N LEU A 26 2.71 10.00 -0.99
CA LEU A 26 2.27 8.61 -1.17
C LEU A 26 2.59 8.04 -2.56
N THR A 27 2.96 8.89 -3.51
CA THR A 27 3.46 8.49 -4.83
C THR A 27 4.95 8.10 -4.79
N ARG A 28 5.50 7.84 -3.60
CA ARG A 28 6.82 7.28 -3.35
C ARG A 28 6.66 6.21 -2.26
N PRO A 29 7.48 5.15 -2.22
CA PRO A 29 7.43 4.18 -1.13
C PRO A 29 7.65 4.89 0.22
N GLN A 30 6.75 4.68 1.17
CA GLN A 30 6.76 5.30 2.49
C GLN A 30 6.69 4.24 3.59
N SER A 31 7.47 4.41 4.67
CA SER A 31 7.38 3.51 5.83
C SER A 31 6.03 3.61 6.53
N ILE A 32 5.40 2.48 6.80
CA ILE A 32 4.16 2.39 7.57
C ILE A 32 4.34 2.83 9.03
N PHE A 33 5.57 2.79 9.55
CA PHE A 33 5.87 2.93 10.97
C PHE A 33 6.37 4.33 11.37
N TYR A 34 7.11 5.01 10.49
CA TYR A 34 7.72 6.31 10.82
C TYR A 34 7.61 7.39 9.74
N SER A 35 6.95 7.13 8.59
CA SER A 35 6.80 8.13 7.50
C SER A 35 6.10 9.44 7.94
N GLN A 36 5.50 9.47 9.13
CA GLN A 36 4.71 10.60 9.64
C GLN A 36 3.44 10.88 8.81
N ILE A 37 3.10 9.99 7.89
CA ILE A 37 1.79 9.97 7.21
C ILE A 37 0.82 9.17 8.08
N GLY A 38 -0.29 9.79 8.46
CA GLY A 38 -1.22 9.22 9.44
C GLY A 38 -0.63 9.19 10.86
N ASN A 39 -0.95 8.14 11.63
CA ASN A 39 -0.50 7.97 13.03
C ASN A 39 0.89 7.28 13.14
N ALA A 40 1.65 7.21 12.04
CA ALA A 40 2.97 6.61 12.01
C ALA A 40 3.99 7.49 12.77
N THR A 41 4.21 7.18 14.06
CA THR A 41 5.07 7.99 14.95
C THR A 41 6.08 7.15 15.73
N LEU A 42 6.45 5.95 15.26
CA LEU A 42 7.47 5.17 15.95
C LEU A 42 8.79 5.94 15.90
N LYS A 43 9.24 6.40 17.08
CA LYS A 43 10.47 7.18 17.25
C LYS A 43 11.72 6.31 17.42
N ASN A 44 11.50 5.05 17.77
CA ASN A 44 12.57 4.08 17.96
C ASN A 44 12.90 3.40 16.63
N ARG A 45 14.17 3.01 16.50
CA ARG A 45 14.67 2.22 15.38
C ARG A 45 13.98 0.86 15.37
N GLN A 46 13.42 0.48 14.22
CA GLN A 46 12.81 -0.82 13.99
C GLN A 46 13.93 -1.85 13.82
N ARG A 47 14.32 -2.46 14.94
CA ARG A 47 15.36 -3.49 14.99
C ARG A 47 14.83 -4.65 15.83
N THR A 48 15.08 -5.87 15.38
CA THR A 48 14.91 -7.07 16.23
C THR A 48 15.94 -7.06 17.35
N SER A 49 15.55 -7.55 18.54
CA SER A 49 16.49 -7.76 19.64
C SER A 49 17.43 -8.93 19.32
N ASP A 50 18.56 -9.04 20.03
CA ASP A 50 19.60 -10.07 19.80
C ASP A 50 19.07 -11.50 20.01
N ASP A 51 18.01 -11.66 20.81
CA ASP A 51 17.38 -12.95 21.13
C ASP A 51 15.97 -13.12 20.52
N GLU A 52 15.56 -12.22 19.62
CA GLU A 52 14.23 -12.22 19.01
C GLU A 52 14.30 -12.26 17.49
N PHE A 53 13.43 -13.04 16.87
CA PHE A 53 13.24 -13.06 15.42
C PHE A 53 11.77 -12.75 15.09
N ILE A 54 11.54 -12.17 13.92
CA ILE A 54 10.20 -11.86 13.43
C ILE A 54 9.94 -12.70 12.20
N VAL A 55 8.75 -13.31 12.12
CA VAL A 55 8.29 -14.02 10.93
C VAL A 55 7.04 -13.31 10.40
N ILE A 56 7.11 -12.86 9.15
CA ILE A 56 5.99 -12.26 8.44
C ILE A 56 5.33 -13.37 7.62
N GLN A 57 4.16 -13.81 8.07
CA GLN A 57 3.39 -14.89 7.44
C GLN A 57 2.33 -14.40 6.45
N TYR A 58 1.81 -13.20 6.70
CA TYR A 58 0.76 -12.62 5.88
C TYR A 58 0.91 -11.11 5.85
N PHE A 59 0.77 -10.56 4.66
CA PHE A 59 0.67 -9.12 4.42
C PHE A 59 -0.28 -8.94 3.23
N GLY A 60 -0.49 -7.73 2.76
CA GLY A 60 -1.37 -7.51 1.63
C GLY A 60 -1.67 -6.04 1.50
N SER A 61 -2.23 -5.66 0.37
CA SER A 61 -2.59 -4.27 0.14
C SER A 61 -3.85 -4.15 -0.69
N THR A 62 -4.35 -2.93 -0.77
CA THR A 62 -5.54 -2.59 -1.53
C THR A 62 -5.34 -2.92 -3.01
N PRO A 63 -6.17 -3.82 -3.60
CA PRO A 63 -6.10 -4.10 -5.02
C PRO A 63 -6.68 -2.93 -5.83
N GLY A 64 -5.83 -2.28 -6.61
CA GLY A 64 -6.28 -1.24 -7.54
C GLY A 64 -5.26 -1.04 -8.66
N ILE A 65 -5.59 -1.32 -9.92
CA ILE A 65 -4.75 -0.90 -11.05
C ILE A 65 -5.65 -0.52 -12.22
N TRP A 66 -5.54 0.76 -12.60
CA TRP A 66 -5.81 1.39 -13.90
C TRP A 66 -7.27 1.38 -14.45
N PRO A 67 -7.74 2.49 -15.09
CA PRO A 67 -9.13 2.67 -15.43
C PRO A 67 -9.41 2.18 -16.86
N GLN A 68 -10.02 1.01 -17.04
CA GLN A 68 -10.73 0.74 -18.30
C GLN A 68 -11.81 -0.33 -18.19
N GLY A 69 -13.07 0.12 -18.14
CA GLY A 69 -14.09 -0.37 -19.08
C GLY A 69 -14.76 -1.72 -18.85
N ALA A 70 -14.56 -2.44 -17.74
CA ALA A 70 -15.26 -3.70 -17.52
C ALA A 70 -16.24 -3.60 -16.34
N THR A 71 -17.53 -3.61 -16.67
CA THR A 71 -18.63 -3.94 -15.74
C THR A 71 -18.27 -5.20 -14.95
N GLY A 72 -17.96 -5.04 -13.66
CA GLY A 72 -17.79 -6.18 -12.76
C GLY A 72 -16.90 -5.92 -11.56
N LEU A 73 -15.71 -5.34 -11.73
CA LEU A 73 -14.65 -5.48 -10.70
C LEU A 73 -13.69 -4.30 -10.54
N TYR A 74 -13.69 -3.33 -11.46
CA TYR A 74 -12.80 -2.18 -11.43
C TYR A 74 -13.62 -0.91 -11.55
N ALA A 75 -13.68 -0.19 -10.44
CA ALA A 75 -14.61 0.90 -10.29
C ALA A 75 -14.11 2.20 -10.91
N THR A 76 -15.00 2.85 -11.66
CA THR A 76 -14.83 4.22 -12.15
C THR A 76 -15.74 5.17 -11.36
N GLY A 77 -15.33 6.43 -11.22
CA GLY A 77 -16.11 7.42 -10.47
C GLY A 77 -16.08 7.18 -8.94
N ASN A 78 -17.24 7.17 -8.29
CA ASN A 78 -17.38 7.17 -6.83
C ASN A 78 -16.84 5.91 -6.13
N ASN A 79 -16.61 4.83 -6.89
CA ASN A 79 -16.12 3.56 -6.35
C ASN A 79 -14.60 3.38 -6.59
N TRP A 80 -13.92 4.37 -7.17
CA TRP A 80 -12.49 4.28 -7.51
C TRP A 80 -11.64 4.00 -6.26
N VAL A 81 -10.62 3.15 -6.42
CA VAL A 81 -9.70 2.75 -5.35
C VAL A 81 -8.26 2.81 -5.86
N PRO A 82 -7.31 3.39 -5.11
CA PRO A 82 -5.90 3.41 -5.49
C PRO A 82 -5.27 2.02 -5.44
N GLY A 83 -4.19 1.84 -6.19
CA GLY A 83 -3.36 0.64 -6.11
C GLY A 83 -2.41 0.67 -4.95
N GLY A 84 -2.43 -0.33 -4.10
CA GLY A 84 -1.43 -0.53 -3.06
C GLY A 84 -0.31 -1.44 -3.51
N TYR A 85 0.91 -1.12 -3.08
CA TYR A 85 2.09 -1.98 -3.19
C TYR A 85 2.82 -2.01 -1.85
N VAL A 86 3.27 -3.21 -1.44
CA VAL A 86 4.02 -3.41 -0.18
C VAL A 86 5.38 -3.97 -0.48
N ASN A 87 6.43 -3.36 0.08
CA ASN A 87 7.80 -3.85 0.02
C ASN A 87 8.41 -3.98 1.42
N PHE A 88 9.33 -4.92 1.56
CA PHE A 88 10.07 -5.20 2.79
C PHE A 88 11.51 -4.78 2.61
N ILE A 89 12.04 -4.07 3.60
CA ILE A 89 13.43 -3.65 3.65
C ILE A 89 14.05 -4.33 4.87
N ILE A 90 15.10 -5.12 4.65
CA ILE A 90 15.87 -5.76 5.71
C ILE A 90 17.30 -5.23 5.60
N ASP A 91 17.75 -4.53 6.64
CA ASP A 91 18.93 -3.70 6.66
C ASP A 91 19.01 -2.74 5.46
N THR A 92 19.78 -3.10 4.44
CA THR A 92 20.00 -2.31 3.23
C THR A 92 19.34 -2.92 2.00
N THR A 93 18.76 -4.10 2.13
CA THR A 93 18.25 -4.90 1.00
C THR A 93 16.74 -4.81 0.95
N THR A 94 16.21 -4.44 -0.22
CA THR A 94 14.78 -4.52 -0.50
C THR A 94 14.44 -5.89 -1.06
N TYR A 95 13.40 -6.54 -0.55
CA TYR A 95 13.06 -7.90 -0.95
C TYR A 95 12.48 -7.98 -2.37
N PHE A 96 11.62 -7.03 -2.74
CA PHE A 96 11.15 -6.90 -4.12
C PHE A 96 12.00 -5.89 -4.87
N GLN A 97 12.80 -6.41 -5.79
CA GLN A 97 13.65 -5.64 -6.68
C GLN A 97 13.14 -5.69 -8.11
N ASN A 98 13.46 -4.65 -8.85
CA ASN A 98 13.27 -4.63 -10.29
C ASN A 98 14.33 -5.53 -10.97
N PRO A 99 14.16 -5.90 -12.26
CA PRO A 99 15.14 -6.70 -12.99
C PRO A 99 16.53 -6.06 -13.14
N ASP A 100 16.66 -4.78 -12.84
CA ASP A 100 17.90 -4.00 -12.83
C ASP A 100 18.55 -3.93 -11.43
N ASP A 101 18.09 -4.76 -10.47
CA ASP A 101 18.56 -4.84 -9.08
C ASP A 101 18.28 -3.56 -8.25
N LEU A 102 17.56 -2.60 -8.81
CA LEU A 102 17.11 -1.42 -8.08
C LEU A 102 15.90 -1.74 -7.18
N PRO A 103 15.76 -1.03 -6.05
CA PRO A 103 14.58 -1.16 -5.19
C PRO A 103 13.27 -0.99 -5.97
N GLY A 104 12.44 -2.03 -5.96
CA GLY A 104 11.12 -2.02 -6.56
C GLY A 104 10.07 -1.39 -5.65
N VAL A 105 8.87 -1.14 -6.20
CA VAL A 105 7.73 -0.62 -5.41
C VAL A 105 7.09 -1.68 -4.50
N GLY A 106 7.39 -2.97 -4.72
CA GLY A 106 6.84 -4.06 -3.92
C GLY A 106 5.82 -4.94 -4.65
N LEU A 107 5.16 -5.79 -3.87
CA LEU A 107 4.08 -6.65 -4.34
C LEU A 107 2.76 -5.87 -4.42
N SER A 108 2.07 -5.96 -5.56
CA SER A 108 0.77 -5.33 -5.79
C SER A 108 -0.35 -5.98 -4.96
N GLY A 109 -1.31 -5.18 -4.51
CA GLY A 109 -2.56 -5.65 -3.91
C GLY A 109 -3.41 -6.52 -4.85
N SER A 110 -3.27 -6.40 -6.17
CA SER A 110 -3.94 -7.32 -7.11
C SER A 110 -3.37 -8.74 -7.06
N ALA A 111 -2.10 -8.90 -6.68
CA ALA A 111 -1.45 -10.19 -6.48
C ALA A 111 -1.73 -10.76 -5.09
N GLN A 112 -1.75 -9.89 -4.07
CA GLN A 112 -2.06 -10.26 -2.69
C GLN A 112 -3.06 -9.27 -2.05
N PRO A 113 -4.36 -9.46 -2.30
CA PRO A 113 -5.39 -8.52 -1.89
C PRO A 113 -5.64 -8.54 -0.39
N PHE A 114 -5.81 -7.35 0.17
CA PHE A 114 -6.38 -7.17 1.51
C PHE A 114 -7.67 -6.35 1.40
N PRO A 115 -8.83 -6.87 1.87
CA PRO A 115 -9.06 -8.22 2.38
C PRO A 115 -8.86 -9.33 1.32
N ILE A 116 -8.62 -10.57 1.75
CA ILE A 116 -8.43 -11.72 0.84
C ILE A 116 -9.67 -11.88 -0.04
N SER A 117 -9.45 -11.94 -1.36
CA SER A 117 -10.52 -12.13 -2.33
C SER A 117 -10.00 -12.76 -3.63
N THR A 118 -10.82 -13.58 -4.28
CA THR A 118 -10.54 -14.18 -5.60
C THR A 118 -10.96 -13.29 -6.77
N ASN A 119 -11.48 -12.10 -6.46
CA ASN A 119 -12.09 -11.18 -7.41
C ASN A 119 -11.09 -10.47 -8.34
N TYR A 120 -9.83 -10.30 -7.91
CA TYR A 120 -8.85 -9.46 -8.60
C TYR A 120 -7.83 -10.26 -9.42
N SER A 121 -7.53 -11.47 -8.99
CA SER A 121 -6.60 -12.45 -9.59
C SER A 121 -6.81 -13.78 -8.86
N PRO A 122 -6.37 -14.96 -9.38
CA PRO A 122 -6.10 -16.10 -8.52
C PRO A 122 -5.09 -15.67 -7.45
N ALA A 123 -5.61 -15.22 -6.31
CA ALA A 123 -4.85 -14.80 -5.16
C ALA A 123 -4.17 -16.04 -4.61
N PHE A 124 -2.92 -16.27 -5.00
CA PHE A 124 -2.05 -17.13 -4.23
C PHE A 124 -1.87 -16.41 -2.89
N VAL A 125 -2.35 -17.00 -1.80
CA VAL A 125 -1.89 -16.58 -0.48
C VAL A 125 -0.38 -16.73 -0.55
N GLY A 126 0.37 -15.63 -0.46
CA GLY A 126 1.82 -15.66 -0.48
C GLY A 126 2.26 -16.62 0.62
N SER A 127 2.67 -17.83 0.24
CA SER A 127 3.09 -18.88 1.17
C SER A 127 4.55 -18.69 1.60
N TRP A 128 5.02 -17.44 1.50
CA TRP A 128 6.39 -17.10 1.78
C TRP A 128 6.43 -16.53 3.18
N ASP A 129 7.12 -17.25 4.05
CA ASP A 129 7.42 -16.78 5.38
C ASP A 129 8.73 -15.98 5.27
N LEU A 130 8.63 -14.66 5.47
CA LEU A 130 9.80 -13.80 5.52
C LEU A 130 10.32 -13.76 6.95
N GLU A 131 11.48 -14.37 7.18
CA GLU A 131 12.16 -14.36 8.45
C GLU A 131 13.13 -13.17 8.54
N ILE A 132 12.96 -12.37 9.59
CA ILE A 132 13.87 -11.30 9.96
C ILE A 132 14.72 -11.82 11.12
N PRO A 133 16.04 -12.00 10.91
CA PRO A 133 16.91 -12.56 11.92
C PRO A 133 17.05 -11.62 13.14
N PRO A 134 17.60 -12.12 14.25
CA PRO A 134 17.94 -11.28 15.38
C PRO A 134 18.93 -10.17 15.02
N ASP A 135 18.94 -9.10 15.81
CA ASP A 135 19.83 -7.96 15.67
C ASP A 135 19.78 -7.21 14.31
N THR A 136 18.69 -7.33 13.57
CA THR A 136 18.55 -6.87 12.17
C THR A 136 17.57 -5.71 12.05
N ASN A 137 17.89 -4.71 11.22
CA ASN A 137 16.95 -3.62 10.95
C ASN A 137 15.91 -4.07 9.94
N TRP A 138 14.69 -3.60 10.13
CA TRP A 138 13.62 -3.93 9.20
C TRP A 138 12.64 -2.77 9.06
N ASP A 139 12.04 -2.66 7.89
CA ASP A 139 10.99 -1.71 7.61
C ASP A 139 10.00 -2.28 6.59
N ILE A 140 8.77 -1.81 6.67
CA ILE A 140 7.72 -2.14 5.72
C ILE A 140 7.28 -0.85 5.06
N THR A 141 7.48 -0.80 3.75
CA THR A 141 7.10 0.36 2.94
C THR A 141 5.84 0.08 2.15
N TYR A 142 5.02 1.11 2.03
CA TYR A 142 3.80 1.12 1.25
C TYR A 142 3.91 2.18 0.15
N PHE A 143 3.48 1.83 -1.06
CA PHE A 143 3.43 2.72 -2.21
C PHE A 143 2.01 2.75 -2.78
N VAL A 144 1.53 3.95 -3.06
CA VAL A 144 0.25 4.15 -3.76
C VAL A 144 0.51 4.38 -5.24
N SER A 145 0.02 3.46 -6.06
CA SER A 145 -0.09 3.59 -7.50
C SER A 145 -1.42 4.23 -7.87
N ASN A 146 -1.37 5.17 -8.80
CA ASN A 146 -2.43 6.10 -9.20
C ASN A 146 -2.70 7.15 -8.10
N GLY A 147 -2.75 8.43 -8.51
CA GLY A 147 -3.11 9.51 -7.59
C GLY A 147 -4.54 9.33 -7.09
N PHE A 148 -4.78 9.67 -5.82
CA PHE A 148 -6.15 9.80 -5.31
C PHE A 148 -6.93 10.74 -6.22
N VAL A 149 -8.26 10.55 -6.30
CA VAL A 149 -9.12 11.55 -6.92
C VAL A 149 -8.86 12.88 -6.21
N ASP A 150 -8.36 13.88 -6.96
CA ASP A 150 -8.12 15.20 -6.39
C ASP A 150 -9.43 15.70 -5.77
N PRO A 151 -9.43 16.21 -4.52
CA PRO A 151 -10.60 16.87 -4.00
C PRO A 151 -10.95 18.04 -4.93
N VAL A 152 -12.24 18.26 -5.14
CA VAL A 152 -12.69 19.44 -5.87
C VAL A 152 -12.43 20.65 -4.97
N GLU A 153 -11.36 21.39 -5.26
CA GLU A 153 -10.98 22.61 -4.54
C GLU A 153 -11.99 23.77 -4.75
N ASP A 154 -12.98 23.60 -5.64
CA ASP A 154 -13.98 24.63 -5.98
C ASP A 154 -15.35 24.38 -5.32
N PHE A 155 -15.41 24.59 -4.00
CA PHE A 155 -16.67 24.94 -3.34
C PHE A 155 -16.94 26.43 -3.63
N PRO A 156 -17.97 26.88 -4.40
CA PRO A 156 -19.27 26.25 -4.69
C PRO A 156 -19.69 26.23 -6.18
N LEU A 157 -18.78 26.10 -7.16
CA LEU A 157 -19.14 26.25 -8.59
C LEU A 157 -19.19 24.90 -9.34
N THR A 158 -20.28 24.74 -10.08
CA THR A 158 -20.72 23.65 -10.98
C THR A 158 -19.64 22.71 -11.55
N PRO A 159 -19.94 21.41 -11.71
CA PRO A 159 -18.97 20.37 -12.05
C PRO A 159 -18.28 20.61 -13.41
N VAL A 160 -16.94 20.67 -13.41
CA VAL A 160 -16.11 20.92 -14.61
C VAL A 160 -15.79 19.64 -15.40
N ARG A 161 -16.11 18.44 -14.89
CA ARG A 161 -15.79 17.19 -15.61
C ARG A 161 -17.04 16.38 -15.99
N SER A 162 -17.41 16.47 -17.27
CA SER A 162 -18.27 15.50 -17.94
C SER A 162 -17.41 14.63 -18.87
N TRP A 163 -17.49 13.31 -18.76
CA TRP A 163 -16.89 12.39 -19.72
C TRP A 163 -17.99 11.81 -20.59
N VAL A 164 -17.87 11.96 -21.91
CA VAL A 164 -18.75 11.29 -22.88
C VAL A 164 -18.02 10.04 -23.36
N THR A 165 -18.47 8.87 -22.92
CA THR A 165 -18.06 7.60 -23.52
C THR A 165 -18.80 7.42 -24.85
N ARG A 166 -18.15 7.75 -25.98
CA ARG A 166 -18.59 7.25 -27.28
C ARG A 166 -17.96 5.89 -27.52
N ILE A 167 -18.81 4.88 -27.65
CA ILE A 167 -18.48 3.61 -28.27
C ILE A 167 -18.69 3.82 -29.78
N VAL A 168 -17.66 3.54 -30.58
CA VAL A 168 -17.80 3.20 -32.01
C VAL A 168 -17.51 1.73 -32.13
#